data_AF-X1ABE8-F1
#
_entry.id   AF-X1ABE8-F1
#
_cell.length_a   1.000
_cell.length_b   1.000
_cell.length_c   1.000
_cell.angle_alpha   90.00
_cell.angle_beta   90.00
_cell.angle_gamma   90.00
#
_symmetry.space_group_name_H-M   'P 1'
#
loop_
_entity.id
_entity.type
_entity.pdbx_description
1 polymer ?
#
loop_
_entity_poly.entity_id
_entity_poly.type
_entity_poly.pdbx_seq_one_letter_code
_entity_poly.pdbx_strand_id
1 'polypeptide(L)'
;MQFERNRRGSGDINITPLIDMVFLLLIFFLLTSSFIIDRGIKINLPKAVSSETATDKRITVAIDSAGAVFVDNKPVLIESVLDKLKKAYT
;
A
#
# COMPACT_ATOMS: atom_id res chain seq x y z
N MET A 1 -71.57 -26.73 -0.79
CA MET A 1 -70.46 -25.76 -0.75
C MET A 1 -69.26 -26.42 -1.43
N GLN A 2 -68.85 -25.93 -2.59
CA GLN A 2 -67.73 -26.48 -3.34
C GLN A 2 -66.44 -25.83 -2.83
N PHE A 3 -65.50 -26.63 -2.36
CA PHE A 3 -64.21 -26.14 -1.86
C PHE A 3 -63.24 -25.95 -3.02
N GLU A 4 -63.06 -24.70 -3.41
CA GLU A 4 -61.97 -24.26 -4.30
C GLU A 4 -60.64 -24.52 -3.59
N ARG A 5 -59.95 -25.61 -3.98
CA ARG A 5 -58.63 -25.95 -3.45
C ARG A 5 -57.60 -25.05 -4.11
N ASN A 6 -57.28 -23.93 -3.45
CA ASN A 6 -56.20 -23.03 -3.84
C ASN A 6 -54.85 -23.79 -3.83
N ARG A 7 -54.50 -24.37 -4.97
CA ARG A 7 -53.16 -24.89 -5.23
C ARG A 7 -52.25 -23.69 -5.40
N ARG A 8 -51.62 -23.27 -4.30
CA ARG A 8 -50.42 -22.45 -4.34
C ARG A 8 -49.35 -23.27 -5.08
N GLY A 9 -49.26 -23.05 -6.38
CA GLY A 9 -48.15 -23.52 -7.19
C GLY A 9 -46.88 -22.90 -6.65
N SER A 10 -45.88 -23.74 -6.42
CA SER A 10 -44.51 -23.37 -6.07
C SER A 10 -44.05 -22.29 -7.05
N GLY A 11 -43.96 -21.04 -6.56
CA GLY A 11 -43.51 -19.91 -7.38
C GLY A 11 -42.03 -20.09 -7.70
N ASP A 12 -41.70 -20.13 -8.98
CA ASP A 12 -40.31 -20.12 -9.44
C ASP A 12 -39.61 -18.87 -8.90
N ILE A 13 -38.45 -19.04 -8.28
CA ILE A 13 -37.68 -17.90 -7.78
C ILE A 13 -37.06 -17.20 -8.97
N ASN A 14 -37.45 -15.94 -9.20
CA ASN A 14 -36.83 -15.11 -10.22
C ASN A 14 -35.36 -14.85 -9.85
N ILE A 15 -34.43 -15.50 -10.56
CA ILE A 15 -32.98 -15.37 -10.33
C ILE A 15 -32.38 -14.10 -10.97
N THR A 16 -33.11 -13.41 -11.84
CA THR A 16 -32.64 -12.21 -12.56
C THR A 16 -32.12 -11.11 -11.61
N PRO A 17 -32.81 -10.76 -10.50
CA PRO A 17 -32.29 -9.77 -9.55
C PRO A 17 -31.04 -10.25 -8.80
N LEU A 18 -30.89 -11.56 -8.57
CA LEU A 18 -29.72 -12.13 -7.89
C LEU A 18 -28.47 -12.03 -8.77
N ILE A 19 -28.61 -12.32 -10.07
CA ILE A 19 -27.52 -12.19 -11.03
C ILE A 19 -27.03 -10.74 -11.10
N ASP A 20 -27.94 -9.76 -11.10
CA ASP A 20 -27.60 -8.34 -11.12
C ASP A 20 -26.78 -7.92 -9.89
N MET A 21 -27.18 -8.36 -8.69
CA MET A 21 -26.43 -8.10 -7.45
C MET A 21 -25.01 -8.70 -7.51
N VAL A 22 -24.86 -9.93 -7.99
CA VAL A 22 -23.55 -10.57 -8.11
C VAL A 22 -22.68 -9.86 -9.15
N PHE A 23 -23.26 -9.44 -10.28
CA PHE A 23 -22.53 -8.75 -11.34
C PHE A 23 -22.04 -7.37 -10.88
N LEU A 24 -22.89 -6.63 -10.18
CA LEU A 24 -22.54 -5.34 -9.59
C LEU A 24 -21.41 -5.48 -8.57
N LEU A 25 -21.43 -6.51 -7.73
CA LEU A 25 -20.35 -6.79 -6.79
C LEU A 25 -19.02 -7.10 -7.48
N LEU A 26 -19.03 -7.86 -8.58
CA LEU A 26 -17.83 -8.17 -9.35
C LEU A 26 -17.23 -6.91 -9.99
N ILE A 27 -18.07 -6.05 -10.59
CA ILE A 27 -17.63 -4.77 -11.17
C ILE A 27 -17.06 -3.87 -10.08
N PHE A 28 -17.75 -3.75 -8.94
CA PHE A 28 -17.28 -2.97 -7.81
C PHE A 28 -15.89 -3.44 -7.37
N PHE A 29 -15.72 -4.75 -7.14
CA PHE A 29 -14.44 -5.33 -6.72
C PHE A 29 -13.33 -5.08 -7.75
N LEU A 30 -13.64 -5.24 -9.04
CA LEU A 30 -12.71 -4.99 -10.13
C LEU A 30 -12.27 -3.52 -10.20
N LEU A 31 -13.19 -2.58 -10.00
CA LEU A 31 -12.91 -1.14 -10.03
C LEU A 31 -12.18 -0.64 -8.78
N THR A 32 -12.53 -1.18 -7.60
CA THR A 32 -11.93 -0.76 -6.33
C THR A 32 -10.63 -1.49 -6.02
N SER A 33 -10.36 -2.63 -6.65
CA SER A 33 -9.09 -3.34 -6.54
C SER A 33 -7.97 -2.55 -7.23
N SER A 34 -7.51 -1.48 -6.59
CA SER A 34 -6.25 -0.83 -6.94
C SER A 34 -5.10 -1.73 -6.49
N PHE A 35 -4.27 -2.18 -7.43
CA PHE A 35 -2.97 -2.76 -7.09
C PHE A 35 -2.18 -1.72 -6.30
N ILE A 36 -1.99 -1.97 -5.00
CA ILE A 36 -1.04 -1.21 -4.20
C ILE A 36 0.34 -1.65 -4.68
N ILE A 37 0.88 -0.90 -5.63
CA ILE A 37 2.30 -0.99 -5.97
C ILE A 37 3.03 -0.41 -4.76
N ASP A 38 3.34 -1.30 -3.82
CA ASP A 38 4.20 -0.96 -2.70
C ASP A 38 5.56 -0.59 -3.30
N ARG A 39 5.85 0.72 -3.36
CA ARG A 39 7.19 1.23 -3.72
C ARG A 39 8.15 0.98 -2.56
N GLY A 40 8.08 -0.21 -1.96
CA GLY A 40 8.96 -0.66 -0.91
C GLY A 40 10.32 -0.94 -1.53
N ILE A 41 11.30 -0.10 -1.19
CA ILE A 41 12.70 -0.46 -1.35
C ILE A 41 12.87 -1.84 -0.70
N LYS A 42 13.45 -2.81 -1.43
CA LYS A 42 13.83 -4.11 -0.84
C LYS A 42 14.95 -3.86 0.17
N ILE A 43 14.59 -3.62 1.43
CA ILE A 43 15.56 -3.52 2.52
C ILE A 43 15.95 -4.96 2.87
N ASN A 44 17.12 -5.38 2.41
CA ASN A 44 17.75 -6.60 2.92
C ASN A 44 18.21 -6.31 4.35
N LEU A 45 17.45 -6.75 5.35
CA LEU A 45 17.88 -6.71 6.75
C LEU A 45 19.15 -7.57 6.89
N PRO A 46 20.32 -6.98 7.21
CA PRO A 46 21.51 -7.76 7.47
C PRO A 46 21.27 -8.62 8.71
N LYS A 47 21.53 -9.93 8.62
CA LYS A 47 21.54 -10.81 9.79
C LYS A 47 22.66 -10.36 10.71
N ALA A 48 22.33 -9.93 11.92
CA ALA A 48 23.30 -9.43 12.88
C ALA A 48 24.32 -10.53 13.23
N VAL A 49 25.55 -10.38 12.75
CA VAL A 49 26.68 -11.20 13.17
C VAL A 49 27.32 -10.46 14.33
N SER A 50 27.04 -10.93 15.55
CA SER A 50 27.78 -10.66 16.80
C SER A 50 28.37 -9.25 16.98
N SER A 51 27.65 -8.39 17.72
CA SER A 51 28.15 -7.41 18.68
C SER A 51 29.57 -6.86 18.49
N GLU A 52 29.85 -6.21 17.37
CA GLU A 52 30.73 -5.05 17.41
C GLU A 52 29.84 -3.84 17.61
N THR A 53 30.15 -3.03 18.63
CA THR A 53 29.54 -1.71 18.79
C THR A 53 29.94 -0.89 17.56
N ALA A 54 29.17 -1.01 16.48
CA ALA A 54 29.26 -0.10 15.37
C ALA A 54 29.05 1.28 15.97
N THR A 55 30.08 2.12 15.92
CA THR A 55 29.90 3.53 16.20
C THR A 55 28.83 3.98 15.22
N ASP A 56 27.63 4.22 15.73
CA ASP A 56 26.48 4.67 14.95
C ASP A 56 26.87 5.99 14.30
N LYS A 57 27.45 5.94 13.09
CA LYS A 57 27.63 7.09 12.22
C LYS A 57 26.24 7.48 11.75
N ARG A 58 25.50 8.16 12.63
CA ARG A 58 24.21 8.78 12.31
C ARG A 58 24.48 10.01 11.46
N ILE A 59 23.92 10.02 10.26
CA ILE A 59 23.85 11.20 9.40
C ILE A 59 22.42 11.66 9.41
N THR A 60 22.18 12.93 9.75
CA THR A 60 20.82 13.50 9.75
C THR A 60 20.58 14.21 8.45
N VAL A 61 19.57 13.76 7.69
CA VAL A 61 19.12 14.43 6.46
C VAL A 61 17.73 15.01 6.72
N ALA A 62 17.60 16.33 6.57
CA ALA A 62 16.33 17.04 6.72
C ALA A 62 15.98 17.77 5.43
N ILE A 63 14.69 17.86 5.13
CA ILE A 63 14.15 18.60 3.98
C ILE A 63 13.08 19.54 4.53
N ASP A 64 13.20 20.83 4.24
CA ASP A 64 12.19 21.81 4.66
C ASP A 64 11.00 21.89 3.68
N SER A 65 10.00 22.68 4.03
CA SER A 65 8.81 22.88 3.20
C SER A 65 9.08 23.59 1.87
N ALA A 66 10.22 24.29 1.74
CA ALA A 66 10.66 24.93 0.51
C ALA A 66 11.52 24.00 -0.36
N GLY A 67 11.77 22.76 0.09
CA GLY A 67 12.60 21.78 -0.62
C GLY A 67 14.10 21.97 -0.41
N ALA A 68 14.53 22.84 0.50
CA ALA A 68 15.94 22.96 0.85
C ALA A 68 16.37 21.73 1.66
N VAL A 69 17.54 21.19 1.30
CA VAL A 69 18.08 19.97 1.90
C VAL A 69 19.18 20.32 2.87
N PHE A 70 19.17 19.66 4.03
CA PHE A 70 20.15 19.82 5.08
C PHE A 70 20.78 18.46 5.41
N VAL A 71 22.10 18.43 5.52
CA VAL A 71 22.86 17.28 6.02
C VAL A 71 23.63 17.73 7.25
N ASP A 72 23.35 17.13 8.41
CA ASP A 72 23.90 17.51 9.72
C ASP A 72 23.76 19.02 9.99
N ASN A 73 22.53 19.53 9.79
CA ASN A 73 22.14 20.94 9.91
C ASN A 73 22.85 21.90 8.93
N LYS A 74 23.61 21.40 7.95
CA LYS A 74 24.24 22.23 6.93
C LYS A 74 23.42 22.20 5.64
N PRO A 75 23.05 23.35 5.07
CA PRO A 75 22.35 23.39 3.79
C PRO A 75 23.23 22.81 2.68
N VAL A 76 22.64 22.00 1.82
CA VAL A 76 23.30 21.34 0.70
C VAL A 76 22.42 21.32 -0.53
N LEU A 77 23.05 21.39 -1.71
CA LEU A 77 22.35 21.15 -2.97
C LEU A 77 21.94 19.69 -3.05
N ILE A 78 20.72 19.40 -3.51
CA ILE A 78 20.16 18.05 -3.63
C ILE A 78 21.10 17.10 -4.40
N GLU A 79 21.70 17.61 -5.48
CA GLU A 79 22.66 16.91 -6.33
C GLU A 79 23.98 16.57 -5.61
N SER A 80 24.36 17.32 -4.59
CA SER A 80 25.56 17.08 -3.78
C SER A 80 25.34 16.14 -2.57
N VAL A 81 24.08 15.81 -2.27
CA VAL A 81 23.72 14.98 -1.09
C VAL A 81 24.32 13.59 -1.20
N LEU A 82 24.21 12.96 -2.37
CA LEU A 82 24.70 11.60 -2.60
C LEU A 82 26.21 11.50 -2.36
N ASP A 83 26.96 12.50 -2.82
CA ASP A 83 28.42 12.53 -2.66
C ASP A 83 28.83 12.72 -1.19
N LYS A 84 28.08 13.54 -0.45
CA LYS A 84 28.30 13.71 1.01
C LYS A 84 27.97 12.44 1.78
N LEU A 85 26.89 11.74 1.44
CA LEU A 85 26.51 10.49 2.08
C LEU A 85 27.53 9.38 1.80
N LYS A 86 28.00 9.25 0.55
CA LYS A 86 29.05 8.28 0.17
C LYS A 86 30.36 8.52 0.93
N LYS A 87 30.78 9.78 1.06
CA LYS A 87 31.99 10.17 1.81
C LYS A 87 31.89 9.88 3.31
N ALA A 88 30.70 10.00 3.89
CA ALA A 88 30.51 9.74 5.31
C ALA A 88 30.46 8.24 5.65
N TYR A 89 30.04 7.40 4.68
CA TYR A 89 29.96 5.95 4.81
C TYR A 89 31.27 5.21 4.42
N THR A 90 32.15 5.84 3.63
CA THR A 90 33.54 5.37 3.42
C THR A 90 34.39 5.71 4.65
#